data_AF-X1UW24-F1
#
_entry.id   AF-X1UW24-F1
#
_cell.length_a   1.000
_cell.length_b   1.000
_cell.length_c   1.000
_cell.angle_alpha   90.00
_cell.angle_beta   90.00
_cell.angle_gamma   90.00
#
_symmetry.space_group_name_H-M   'P 1'
#
loop_
_entity.id
_entity.type
_entity.pdbx_description
1 polymer ?
#
loop_
_entity_poly.entity_id
_entity_poly.type
_entity_poly.pdbx_seq_one_letter_code
_entity_poly.pdbx_strand_id
1 'polypeptide(L)' 'LFASLPTQHKAFEFLGYEYGQFPAAEYVGENGLHFGIHQYLNDDDLYYIGETLESYFK' A
#
# COMPACT_ATOMS: atom_id res chain seq x y z
N LEU A 1 7.70 1.67 -4.31
CA LEU A 1 6.31 1.38 -4.73
C LEU A 1 6.29 -0.02 -5.30
N PHE A 2 5.37 -0.86 -4.85
CA PHE A 2 5.36 -2.31 -5.11
C PHE A 2 5.60 -2.64 -6.58
N ALA A 3 6.49 -3.60 -6.86
CA ALA A 3 6.69 -4.16 -8.21
C ALA A 3 5.50 -5.06 -8.62
N SER A 4 4.30 -4.76 -8.12
CA SER A 4 3.06 -5.48 -8.39
C SER A 4 2.32 -4.80 -9.55
N LEU A 5 1.81 -5.61 -10.48
CA LEU A 5 0.86 -5.14 -11.48
C LEU A 5 -0.38 -4.59 -10.77
N PRO A 6 -0.78 -3.31 -10.96
CA PRO A 6 -1.96 -2.75 -10.33
C PRO A 6 -3.21 -3.19 -11.10
N THR A 7 -3.60 -4.46 -10.94
CA THR A 7 -4.70 -5.09 -11.67
C THR A 7 -6.03 -4.34 -11.48
N GLN A 8 -6.23 -3.67 -10.35
CA GLN A 8 -7.44 -2.85 -10.13
C GLN A 8 -7.43 -1.53 -10.93
N HIS A 9 -6.32 -1.13 -11.56
CA HIS A 9 -6.21 0.14 -12.29
C HIS A 9 -6.61 -0.02 -13.76
N LYS A 10 -7.63 0.71 -14.21
CA LYS A 10 -8.19 0.64 -15.58
C LYS A 10 -7.17 0.81 -16.70
N ALA A 11 -6.08 1.53 -16.46
CA ALA A 11 -5.01 1.70 -17.45
C ALA A 11 -4.37 0.37 -17.92
N PHE A 12 -4.54 -0.72 -17.17
CA PHE A 12 -3.99 -2.04 -17.49
C PHE A 12 -5.05 -3.02 -18.03
N GLU A 13 -6.32 -2.62 -18.15
CA GLU A 13 -7.43 -3.50 -18.60
C GLU A 13 -7.17 -4.15 -19.96
N PHE A 14 -6.39 -3.49 -20.84
CA PHE A 14 -5.98 -4.02 -22.14
C PHE A 14 -5.16 -5.32 -22.08
N LEU A 15 -4.60 -5.66 -20.91
CA LEU A 15 -3.87 -6.90 -20.69
C LEU A 15 -4.78 -8.13 -20.55
N GLY A 16 -6.10 -7.93 -20.45
CA GLY A 16 -7.09 -9.01 -20.49
C GLY A 16 -7.08 -9.94 -19.26
N TYR A 17 -6.62 -9.45 -18.10
CA TYR A 17 -6.75 -10.17 -16.85
C TYR A 17 -8.15 -10.01 -16.24
N GLU A 18 -8.51 -10.93 -15.35
CA GLU A 18 -9.78 -10.93 -14.61
C GLU A 18 -9.52 -10.79 -13.11
N TYR A 19 -10.47 -10.20 -12.39
CA TYR A 19 -10.41 -10.11 -10.92
C TYR A 19 -10.35 -11.51 -10.30
N GLY A 20 -9.43 -11.70 -9.35
CA GLY A 20 -9.18 -12.98 -8.68
C GLY A 20 -8.03 -13.78 -9.30
N GLN A 21 -7.48 -13.36 -10.45
CA GLN A 21 -6.30 -14.02 -11.04
C GLN A 21 -5.01 -13.73 -10.27
N PHE A 22 -4.96 -12.62 -9.54
CA PHE A 22 -3.77 -12.22 -8.78
C PHE A 22 -4.12 -11.89 -7.32
N PRO A 23 -4.63 -12.88 -6.54
CA PRO A 23 -5.27 -12.62 -5.25
C PRO A 23 -4.33 -11.94 -4.23
N ALA A 24 -3.03 -12.25 -4.26
CA ALA A 24 -2.07 -11.59 -3.39
C ALA A 24 -1.81 -10.13 -3.77
N ALA A 25 -1.71 -9.84 -5.09
CA ALA A 25 -1.52 -8.47 -5.57
C ALA A 25 -2.78 -7.63 -5.36
N GLU A 26 -3.95 -8.22 -5.60
CA GLU A 26 -5.25 -7.59 -5.38
C GLU A 26 -5.47 -7.27 -3.91
N TYR A 27 -5.18 -8.22 -3.01
CA TYR A 27 -5.25 -7.99 -1.56
C TYR A 27 -4.35 -6.83 -1.13
N VAL A 28 -3.10 -6.78 -1.61
CA VAL A 28 -2.18 -5.67 -1.30
C VAL A 28 -2.66 -4.35 -1.92
N GLY A 29 -3.24 -4.37 -3.12
CA GLY A 29 -3.80 -3.17 -3.75
C GLY A 29 -5.03 -2.60 -3.02
N GLU A 30 -5.85 -3.46 -2.43
CA GLU A 30 -7.05 -3.08 -1.67
C GLU A 30 -6.78 -2.74 -0.20
N ASN A 31 -5.79 -3.38 0.43
CA ASN A 31 -5.57 -3.33 1.87
C ASN A 31 -4.20 -2.76 2.26
N GLY A 32 -3.28 -2.63 1.31
CA GLY A 32 -1.92 -2.20 1.56
C GLY A 32 -1.84 -0.70 1.84
N LEU A 33 -1.06 -0.36 2.86
CA LEU A 33 -0.66 1.01 3.19
C LEU A 33 0.86 1.11 3.15
N HIS A 34 1.38 2.23 2.65
CA HIS A 34 2.80 2.52 2.64
C HIS A 34 3.09 3.81 3.40
N PHE A 35 4.10 3.79 4.25
CA PHE A 35 4.64 4.97 4.93
C PHE A 35 5.89 5.46 4.23
N GLY A 36 6.14 6.77 4.29
CA GLY A 36 7.43 7.30 3.90
C GLY A 36 8.55 6.60 4.69
N ILE A 37 9.59 6.18 4.00
CA ILE A 37 10.86 5.72 4.59
C ILE A 37 11.99 6.42 3.85
N HIS A 38 11.95 7.75 3.82
CA HIS A 38 12.96 8.56 3.15
C HIS A 38 14.01 9.04 4.16
N GLN A 39 15.19 9.39 3.65
CA GLN A 39 16.37 9.75 4.45
C GLN A 39 16.26 11.02 5.31
N TYR A 40 15.10 11.70 5.28
CA TYR A 40 14.85 12.92 6.05
C TYR A 40 13.91 12.70 7.22
N LEU A 41 13.41 11.47 7.39
CA LEU A 41 12.70 11.12 8.62
C LEU A 41 13.68 11.08 9.77
N ASN A 42 13.24 11.63 10.89
CA ASN A 42 13.92 11.53 12.17
C ASN A 42 13.07 10.76 13.17
N ASP A 43 13.60 10.56 14.37
CA ASP A 43 12.93 9.76 15.40
C ASP A 43 11.56 10.33 15.81
N ASP A 44 11.40 11.65 15.86
CA ASP A 44 10.12 12.29 16.21
C ASP A 44 9.03 11.98 15.18
N ASP A 45 9.39 11.94 13.89
CA ASP A 45 8.46 11.53 12.83
C ASP A 45 8.00 10.09 13.02
N LEU A 46 8.92 9.19 13.40
CA LEU A 46 8.62 7.77 13.64
C LEU A 46 7.73 7.59 14.88
N TYR A 47 8.00 8.33 15.96
CA TYR A 47 7.14 8.32 17.15
C TYR A 47 5.74 8.83 16.82
N TYR A 48 5.63 9.93 16.09
CA TYR A 48 4.34 10.48 15.68
C TYR A 48 3.53 9.48 14.85
N ILE A 49 4.16 8.80 13.88
CA ILE A 49 3.50 7.76 13.07
C ILE A 49 3.01 6.61 13.97
N GLY A 50 3.86 6.11 14.87
CA GLY A 50 3.51 5.02 15.78
C GLY A 50 2.35 5.36 16.70
N GLU A 51 2.42 6.51 17.37
CA GLU A 51 1.36 6.97 18.30
C GLU A 51 0.04 7.24 17.58
N THR A 52 0.11 7.82 16.38
CA THR A 52 -1.09 8.06 15.55
C THR A 52 -1.77 6.76 15.15
N LEU A 53 -0.98 5.76 14.74
CA LEU A 53 -1.50 4.44 14.40
C LEU A 53 -2.11 3.74 15.59
N GLU A 54 -1.43 3.72 16.74
CA GLU A 54 -1.98 3.14 17.96
C GLU A 54 -3.29 3.83 18.38
N SER A 55 -3.34 5.16 18.30
CA SER A 55 -4.52 5.95 18.64
C SER A 55 -5.69 5.66 17.70
N TYR A 56 -5.43 5.48 16.41
CA TYR A 56 -6.46 5.18 15.42
C TYR A 56 -7.14 3.81 15.64
N PHE A 57 -6.39 2.81 16.12
CA PHE A 57 -6.89 1.45 16.32
C PHE A 57 -7.38 1.14 17.75
N LYS A 58 -7.19 2.06 18.71
CA LYS A 58 -7.75 1.97 20.08
C LYS A 58 -9.20 2.46 20.10
#